data_AF-A0A5J6Q4G2-F1
#
_entry.id   AF-A0A5J6Q4G2-F1
#
_cell.length_a   1.000
_cell.length_b   1.000
_cell.length_c   1.000
_cell.angle_alpha   90.00
_cell.angle_beta   90.00
_cell.angle_gamma   90.00
#
_symmetry.space_group_name_H-M   'P 1'
#
loop_
_entity.id
_entity.type
_entity.pdbx_description
1 polymer ?
#
loop_
_entity_poly.entity_id
_entity_poly.type
_entity_poly.pdbx_seq_one_letter_code
_entity_poly.pdbx_strand_id
1 'polypeptide(L)'
;MSALALILADRGYPVSGSDPRESPMRSHLETVGVRVFSRQDESTVAQLDSSGLNPLVVCSTAIPESNPELKAARTRGWPVLHRSDLLAALIDQQPAIAVAGSHGKTTTSTLITELLLAAGEDPTAVIGGVVPSLGRNGRCGQGRLLVAEADESDGTLVKFAPELGVITNLELDHTDHYHDLDALVATVSRFAGNCRSVLANHDCAVLRRHLRAQSWWSVEHADGVAFAALPVHLDGDHTIAEFYESGEPVGRLRLPLPGRHNLSNSTAALAACRMQGVPFERLREAMATLRSPGRRFDLRGTWQGRFVVDDYAHHPSEVAATLAMARLMVESGNSPLPGRPERLVALFQPHRYSRTQDFMEAFAEALRAADLVLLAPLYAAGEEPRPGISSAALASAIEAAPHHPDVHVAGSLDQLADQVVAVSRPGDLLLAMGAGNVNSLWGLLQTRTTDEHPGSDHPPVAA
;
A
#
# COMPACT_ATOMS: atom_id res chain seq x y z
N MET A 1 -11.18 8.14 2.57
CA MET A 1 -12.60 8.53 2.74
C MET A 1 -13.42 7.43 3.40
N SER A 2 -13.51 6.22 2.81
CA SER A 2 -14.36 5.14 3.35
C SER A 2 -14.08 4.80 4.83
N ALA A 3 -12.80 4.76 5.24
CA ALA A 3 -12.45 4.49 6.64
C ALA A 3 -13.06 5.49 7.63
N LEU A 4 -13.05 6.78 7.28
CA LEU A 4 -13.65 7.85 8.09
C LEU A 4 -15.18 7.70 8.17
N ALA A 5 -15.81 7.39 7.03
CA ALA A 5 -17.25 7.15 6.96
C ALA A 5 -17.68 5.94 7.82
N LEU A 6 -16.92 4.83 7.77
CA LEU A 6 -17.14 3.64 8.59
C LEU A 6 -17.05 3.95 10.08
N ILE A 7 -16.06 4.73 10.51
CA ILE A 7 -15.91 5.11 11.93
C ILE A 7 -17.07 5.98 12.39
N LEU A 8 -17.49 6.96 11.58
CA LEU A 8 -18.63 7.80 11.92
C LEU A 8 -19.93 6.99 12.00
N ALA A 9 -20.12 6.04 11.08
CA ALA A 9 -21.25 5.12 11.10
C ALA A 9 -21.21 4.19 12.34
N ASP A 10 -20.06 3.60 12.67
CA ASP A 10 -19.85 2.79 13.88
C ASP A 10 -20.14 3.61 15.17
N ARG A 11 -19.87 4.93 15.15
CA ARG A 11 -20.19 5.87 16.24
C ARG A 11 -21.66 6.32 16.26
N GLY A 12 -22.49 5.84 15.33
CA GLY A 12 -23.93 6.13 15.27
C GLY A 12 -24.30 7.46 14.59
N TYR A 13 -23.36 8.11 13.90
CA TYR A 13 -23.70 9.29 13.10
C TYR A 13 -24.44 8.90 11.81
N PRO A 14 -25.42 9.69 11.36
CA PRO A 14 -25.99 9.51 10.03
C PRO A 14 -24.94 9.94 8.98
N VAL A 15 -24.51 8.99 8.15
CA VAL A 15 -23.48 9.22 7.13
C VAL A 15 -24.06 9.03 5.74
N SER A 16 -23.74 9.95 4.84
CA SER A 16 -24.01 9.84 3.41
C SER A 16 -22.77 10.24 2.60
N GLY A 17 -22.70 9.82 1.34
CA GLY A 17 -21.59 10.18 0.46
C GLY A 17 -21.87 9.89 -1.01
N SER A 18 -21.04 10.41 -1.90
CA SER A 18 -21.19 10.26 -3.36
C SER A 18 -19.89 9.77 -3.99
N ASP A 19 -19.97 8.70 -4.79
CA ASP A 19 -18.87 8.26 -5.66
C ASP A 19 -19.47 7.67 -6.96
N PRO A 20 -19.08 8.18 -8.14
CA PRO A 20 -19.62 7.70 -9.40
C PRO A 20 -19.15 6.27 -9.76
N ARG A 21 -18.10 5.76 -9.11
CA ARG A 21 -17.56 4.43 -9.40
C ARG A 21 -18.19 3.38 -8.48
N GLU A 22 -18.64 2.28 -9.08
CA GLU A 22 -19.02 1.10 -8.30
C GLU A 22 -17.78 0.40 -7.75
N SER A 23 -17.88 -0.07 -6.49
CA SER A 23 -16.80 -0.81 -5.84
C SER A 23 -17.34 -1.68 -4.72
N PRO A 24 -16.63 -2.78 -4.34
CA PRO A 24 -16.99 -3.58 -3.17
C PRO A 24 -17.10 -2.76 -1.88
N MET A 25 -16.27 -1.72 -1.73
CA MET A 25 -16.30 -0.80 -0.59
C MET A 25 -17.61 0.00 -0.52
N ARG A 26 -18.16 0.41 -1.67
CA ARG A 26 -19.46 1.09 -1.72
C ARG A 26 -20.57 0.18 -1.22
N SER A 27 -20.63 -1.05 -1.73
CA SER A 27 -21.62 -2.03 -1.26
C SER A 27 -21.48 -2.30 0.24
N HIS A 28 -20.23 -2.38 0.75
CA HIS A 28 -19.98 -2.55 2.18
C HIS A 28 -20.50 -1.36 3.02
N LEU A 29 -20.25 -0.12 2.59
CA LEU A 29 -20.77 1.08 3.25
C LEU A 29 -22.32 1.05 3.35
N GLU A 30 -22.99 0.65 2.28
CA GLU A 30 -24.46 0.49 2.25
C GLU A 30 -24.94 -0.57 3.26
N THR A 31 -24.21 -1.68 3.42
CA THR A 31 -24.57 -2.72 4.42
C THR A 31 -24.50 -2.24 5.87
N VAL A 32 -23.70 -1.21 6.16
CA VAL A 32 -23.60 -0.61 7.51
C VAL A 32 -24.44 0.66 7.64
N GLY A 33 -25.39 0.89 6.73
CA GLY A 33 -26.38 1.96 6.82
C GLY A 33 -25.91 3.31 6.27
N VAL A 34 -24.76 3.38 5.59
CA VAL A 34 -24.31 4.61 4.91
C VAL A 34 -25.09 4.76 3.60
N ARG A 35 -25.69 5.94 3.41
CA ARG A 35 -26.38 6.25 2.15
C ARG A 35 -25.39 6.69 1.07
N VAL A 36 -25.20 5.90 0.02
CA VAL A 36 -24.28 6.24 -1.08
C VAL A 36 -25.03 6.65 -2.36
N PHE A 37 -24.68 7.82 -2.90
CA PHE A 37 -25.19 8.34 -4.17
C PHE A 37 -24.25 7.97 -5.31
N SER A 38 -24.80 7.50 -6.44
CA SER A 38 -24.04 7.15 -7.66
C SER A 38 -23.73 8.34 -8.56
N ARG A 39 -24.25 9.52 -8.23
CA ARG A 39 -24.02 10.76 -8.99
C ARG A 39 -23.44 11.82 -8.07
N GLN A 40 -22.69 12.73 -8.67
CA GLN A 40 -22.11 13.91 -8.02
C GLN A 40 -22.74 15.17 -8.57
N ASP A 41 -24.01 15.43 -8.23
CA ASP A 41 -24.80 16.53 -8.77
C ASP A 41 -25.62 17.25 -7.68
N GLU A 42 -26.16 18.43 -8.01
CA GLU A 42 -26.90 19.27 -7.06
C GLU A 42 -28.13 18.57 -6.45
N SER A 43 -28.69 17.55 -7.13
CA SER A 43 -29.85 16.82 -6.60
C SER A 43 -29.52 16.02 -5.35
N THR A 44 -28.28 15.57 -5.18
CA THR A 44 -27.80 14.93 -3.94
C THR A 44 -27.95 15.89 -2.76
N VAL A 45 -27.49 17.13 -2.95
CA VAL A 45 -27.54 18.19 -1.93
C VAL A 45 -28.99 18.57 -1.62
N ALA A 46 -29.84 18.74 -2.65
CA ALA A 46 -31.26 19.06 -2.45
C ALA A 46 -32.02 17.96 -1.67
N GLN A 47 -31.69 16.69 -1.90
CA GLN A 47 -32.27 15.57 -1.15
C GLN A 47 -31.87 15.57 0.33
N LEU A 48 -30.65 16.01 0.66
CA LEU A 48 -30.22 16.14 2.05
C LEU A 48 -30.82 17.40 2.71
N ASP A 49 -30.93 18.49 1.97
CA ASP A 49 -31.53 19.75 2.44
C ASP A 49 -33.02 19.59 2.82
N SER A 50 -33.78 18.91 1.96
CA SER A 50 -35.21 18.62 2.20
C SER A 50 -35.47 17.74 3.43
N SER A 51 -34.45 17.10 3.99
CA SER A 51 -34.55 16.38 5.27
C SER A 51 -34.37 17.26 6.51
N GLY A 52 -34.13 18.57 6.33
CA GLY A 52 -33.92 19.54 7.42
C GLY A 52 -32.57 19.38 8.14
N LEU A 53 -31.65 18.61 7.56
CA LEU A 53 -30.30 18.40 8.10
C LEU A 53 -29.39 19.58 7.72
N ASN A 54 -28.48 19.93 8.62
CA ASN A 54 -27.36 20.84 8.35
C ASN A 54 -26.05 20.04 8.40
N PRO A 55 -25.70 19.30 7.33
CA PRO A 55 -24.59 18.35 7.36
C PRO A 55 -23.24 19.06 7.34
N LEU A 56 -22.26 18.39 7.95
CA LEU A 56 -20.84 18.66 7.75
C LEU A 56 -20.39 17.94 6.48
N VAL A 57 -19.92 18.68 5.48
CA VAL A 57 -19.44 18.11 4.22
C VAL A 57 -17.95 17.84 4.31
N VAL A 58 -17.52 16.62 3.97
CA VAL A 58 -16.11 16.23 3.99
C VAL A 58 -15.66 15.85 2.58
N CYS A 59 -14.64 16.53 2.07
CA CYS A 59 -14.12 16.31 0.72
C CYS A 59 -12.73 15.67 0.74
N SER A 60 -12.47 14.80 -0.24
CA SER A 60 -11.11 14.33 -0.53
C SER A 60 -10.38 15.30 -1.46
N THR A 61 -9.06 15.17 -1.53
CA THR A 61 -8.17 15.90 -2.45
C THR A 61 -8.57 15.74 -3.92
N ALA A 62 -9.25 14.65 -4.28
CA ALA A 62 -9.69 14.37 -5.66
C ALA A 62 -10.94 15.16 -6.10
N ILE A 63 -11.63 15.84 -5.19
CA ILE A 63 -12.85 16.61 -5.53
C ILE A 63 -12.45 18.03 -5.94
N PRO A 64 -12.66 18.44 -7.21
CA PRO A 64 -12.31 19.78 -7.66
C PRO A 64 -13.28 20.83 -7.12
N GLU A 65 -12.81 22.08 -7.03
CA GLU A 65 -13.61 23.26 -6.67
C GLU A 65 -14.81 23.49 -7.61
N SER A 66 -14.76 22.94 -8.82
CA SER A 66 -15.84 23.00 -9.79
C SER A 66 -17.00 22.03 -9.50
N ASN A 67 -16.82 21.07 -8.59
CA ASN A 67 -17.78 20.01 -8.28
C ASN A 67 -19.17 20.59 -7.89
N PRO A 68 -20.27 20.11 -8.52
CA PRO A 68 -21.62 20.66 -8.27
C PRO A 68 -22.09 20.52 -6.82
N GLU A 69 -21.80 19.41 -6.15
CA GLU A 69 -22.20 19.18 -4.75
C GLU A 69 -21.46 20.12 -3.81
N LEU A 70 -20.15 20.30 -4.02
CA LEU A 70 -19.33 21.21 -3.22
C LEU A 70 -19.80 22.66 -3.35
N LYS A 71 -20.10 23.11 -4.58
CA LYS A 71 -20.66 24.46 -4.81
C LYS A 71 -22.02 24.61 -4.14
N ALA A 72 -22.91 23.64 -4.30
CA ALA A 72 -24.25 23.68 -3.74
C ALA A 72 -24.25 23.67 -2.20
N ALA A 73 -23.35 22.92 -1.57
CA ALA A 73 -23.14 22.92 -0.13
C ALA A 73 -22.67 24.29 0.40
N ARG A 74 -21.70 24.92 -0.29
CA ARG A 74 -21.21 26.26 0.08
C ARG A 74 -22.26 27.34 -0.09
N THR A 75 -23.04 27.31 -1.18
CA THR A 75 -24.16 28.25 -1.39
C THR A 75 -25.20 28.17 -0.28
N ARG A 76 -25.40 26.98 0.31
CA ARG A 76 -26.29 26.75 1.45
C ARG A 76 -25.67 27.07 2.81
N GLY A 77 -24.38 27.42 2.86
CA GLY A 77 -23.65 27.71 4.09
C GLY A 77 -23.30 26.48 4.93
N TRP A 78 -23.31 25.28 4.34
CA TRP A 78 -22.90 24.07 5.05
C TRP A 78 -21.38 24.09 5.30
N PRO A 79 -20.91 23.73 6.52
CA PRO A 79 -19.49 23.65 6.80
C PRO A 79 -18.82 22.59 5.92
N VAL A 80 -17.69 22.95 5.32
CA VAL A 80 -16.90 22.06 4.46
C VAL A 80 -15.53 21.83 5.11
N LEU A 81 -15.17 20.57 5.29
CA LEU A 81 -13.87 20.11 5.77
C LEU A 81 -13.14 19.31 4.71
N HIS A 82 -11.82 19.32 4.78
CA HIS A 82 -11.00 18.35 4.08
C HIS A 82 -10.98 17.03 4.87
N ARG A 83 -10.75 15.90 4.19
CA ARG A 83 -10.60 14.57 4.81
C ARG A 83 -9.60 14.57 5.98
N SER A 84 -8.54 15.37 5.87
CA SER A 84 -7.50 15.46 6.89
C SER A 84 -7.94 16.25 8.11
N ASP A 85 -8.89 17.18 7.99
CA ASP A 85 -9.44 17.89 9.15
C ASP A 85 -10.26 16.93 10.02
N LEU A 86 -11.05 16.04 9.38
CA LEU A 86 -11.78 15.00 10.10
C LEU A 86 -10.84 13.97 10.75
N LEU A 87 -9.78 13.55 10.05
CA LEU A 87 -8.78 12.66 10.64
C LEU A 87 -8.04 13.31 11.82
N ALA A 88 -7.66 14.59 11.70
CA ALA A 88 -7.05 15.34 12.79
C ALA A 88 -7.98 15.38 14.02
N ALA A 89 -9.27 15.67 13.81
CA ALA A 89 -10.26 15.66 14.88
C ALA A 89 -10.41 14.28 15.56
N LEU A 90 -10.26 13.17 14.82
CA LEU A 90 -10.26 11.82 15.40
C LEU A 90 -8.98 11.54 16.21
N ILE A 91 -7.82 11.95 15.69
CA ILE A 91 -6.52 11.83 16.36
C ILE A 91 -6.50 12.64 17.67
N ASP A 92 -7.09 13.83 17.68
CA ASP A 92 -7.15 14.69 18.88
C ASP A 92 -8.05 14.13 19.99
N GLN A 93 -9.00 13.24 19.65
CA GLN A 93 -9.96 12.68 20.59
C GLN A 93 -9.45 11.42 21.31
N GLN A 94 -8.38 10.78 20.84
CA GLN A 94 -7.94 9.47 21.32
C GLN A 94 -6.42 9.32 21.18
N PRO A 95 -5.71 8.73 22.18
CA PRO A 95 -4.30 8.37 22.03
C PRO A 95 -4.02 7.64 20.72
N ALA A 96 -3.30 8.31 19.81
CA ALA A 96 -3.13 7.85 18.45
C ALA A 96 -1.70 7.40 18.14
N ILE A 97 -1.58 6.31 17.40
CA ILE A 97 -0.39 5.92 16.65
C ILE A 97 -0.63 6.32 15.19
N ALA A 98 0.11 7.31 14.70
CA ALA A 98 0.00 7.75 13.30
C ALA A 98 1.25 7.31 12.52
N VAL A 99 1.03 6.61 11.41
CA VAL A 99 2.10 6.05 10.57
C VAL A 99 2.28 6.88 9.31
N ALA A 100 3.46 7.45 9.12
CA ALA A 100 3.85 8.30 8.01
C ALA A 100 5.14 7.80 7.33
N GLY A 101 5.49 8.41 6.19
CA GLY A 101 6.69 8.11 5.39
C GLY A 101 6.33 7.74 3.95
N SER A 102 7.29 7.77 3.02
CA SER A 102 6.98 7.59 1.60
C SER A 102 6.38 6.20 1.30
N HIS A 103 6.99 5.14 1.82
CA HIS A 103 6.58 3.75 1.58
C HIS A 103 6.26 2.98 2.86
N GLY A 104 5.44 1.94 2.76
CA GLY A 104 5.17 1.01 3.86
C GLY A 104 4.16 1.50 4.91
N LYS A 105 3.54 2.69 4.73
CA LYS A 105 2.53 3.25 5.64
C LYS A 105 1.37 2.29 5.89
N THR A 106 0.68 1.89 4.82
CA THR A 106 -0.49 1.00 4.89
C THR A 106 -0.15 -0.36 5.49
N THR A 107 0.98 -0.94 5.11
CA THR A 107 1.43 -2.21 5.68
C THR A 107 1.68 -2.05 7.17
N THR A 108 2.50 -1.08 7.57
CA THR A 108 2.85 -0.87 8.99
C THR A 108 1.62 -0.56 9.84
N SER A 109 0.71 0.33 9.39
CA SER A 109 -0.52 0.65 10.13
C SER A 109 -1.48 -0.54 10.22
N THR A 110 -1.56 -1.37 9.17
CA THR A 110 -2.29 -2.65 9.20
C THR A 110 -1.68 -3.61 10.22
N LEU A 111 -0.36 -3.79 10.22
CA LEU A 111 0.31 -4.70 11.14
C LEU A 111 0.18 -4.24 12.60
N ILE A 112 0.26 -2.95 12.87
CA ILE A 112 -0.02 -2.39 14.21
C ILE A 112 -1.46 -2.74 14.63
N THR A 113 -2.43 -2.55 13.73
CA THR A 113 -3.83 -2.85 14.01
C THR A 113 -4.05 -4.33 14.30
N GLU A 114 -3.50 -5.23 13.48
CA GLU A 114 -3.57 -6.68 13.66
C GLU A 114 -2.94 -7.13 14.98
N LEU A 115 -1.76 -6.60 15.32
CA LEU A 115 -1.07 -6.91 16.58
C LEU A 115 -1.87 -6.47 17.80
N LEU A 116 -2.42 -5.25 17.78
CA LEU A 116 -3.25 -4.73 18.87
C LEU A 116 -4.56 -5.51 19.01
N LEU A 117 -5.21 -5.89 17.90
CA LEU A 117 -6.42 -6.71 17.92
C LEU A 117 -6.13 -8.10 18.52
N ALA A 118 -5.07 -8.76 18.07
CA ALA A 118 -4.66 -10.07 18.59
C ALA A 118 -4.24 -10.00 20.07
N ALA A 119 -3.66 -8.88 20.51
CA ALA A 119 -3.36 -8.59 21.90
C ALA A 119 -4.61 -8.16 22.72
N GLY A 120 -5.81 -8.11 22.13
CA GLY A 120 -7.04 -7.76 22.83
C GLY A 120 -7.13 -6.28 23.24
N GLU A 121 -6.36 -5.40 22.60
CA GLU A 121 -6.37 -3.95 22.87
C GLU A 121 -7.50 -3.22 22.13
N ASP A 122 -8.17 -3.88 21.18
CA ASP A 122 -9.34 -3.42 20.43
C ASP A 122 -9.28 -1.97 19.89
N PRO A 123 -8.29 -1.61 19.06
CA PRO A 123 -8.07 -0.23 18.64
C PRO A 123 -9.14 0.30 17.67
N THR A 124 -9.34 1.61 17.67
CA THR A 124 -9.92 2.32 16.53
C THR A 124 -8.90 2.31 15.39
N ALA A 125 -9.33 2.04 14.15
CA ALA A 125 -8.42 1.92 13.00
C ALA A 125 -8.90 2.79 11.83
N VAL A 126 -8.01 3.66 11.31
CA VAL A 126 -8.19 4.46 10.10
C VAL A 126 -7.06 4.12 9.12
N ILE A 127 -7.30 3.16 8.22
CA ILE A 127 -6.25 2.58 7.37
C ILE A 127 -6.56 2.86 5.89
N GLY A 128 -5.52 3.10 5.07
CA GLY A 128 -5.68 3.32 3.63
C GLY A 128 -6.12 2.06 2.89
N GLY A 129 -5.69 0.88 3.35
CA GLY A 129 -6.02 -0.43 2.83
C GLY A 129 -6.93 -1.27 3.73
N VAL A 130 -7.47 -2.36 3.19
CA VAL A 130 -8.28 -3.32 3.96
C VAL A 130 -7.39 -4.06 4.96
N VAL A 131 -7.79 -4.02 6.23
CA VAL A 131 -7.17 -4.83 7.30
C VAL A 131 -7.72 -6.26 7.19
N PRO A 132 -6.86 -7.28 6.97
CA PRO A 132 -7.31 -8.64 6.69
C PRO A 132 -8.26 -9.24 7.72
N SER A 133 -8.00 -9.10 9.02
CA SER A 133 -8.88 -9.63 10.08
C SER A 133 -10.22 -8.89 10.21
N LEU A 134 -10.31 -7.66 9.72
CA LEU A 134 -11.53 -6.86 9.80
C LEU A 134 -12.38 -6.93 8.54
N GLY A 135 -11.78 -7.25 7.38
CA GLY A 135 -12.45 -7.18 6.07
C GLY A 135 -12.83 -5.75 5.64
N ARG A 136 -12.35 -4.74 6.35
CA ARG A 136 -12.62 -3.30 6.12
C ARG A 136 -11.40 -2.46 6.46
N ASN A 137 -11.41 -1.20 6.03
CA ASN A 137 -10.29 -0.26 6.23
C ASN A 137 -10.54 0.80 7.33
N GLY A 138 -11.74 0.81 7.92
CA GLY A 138 -12.09 1.65 9.05
C GLY A 138 -12.91 0.88 10.08
N ARG A 139 -12.66 1.12 11.37
CA ARG A 139 -13.42 0.56 12.49
C ARG A 139 -13.33 1.45 13.72
N CYS A 140 -14.44 1.66 14.41
CA CYS A 140 -14.41 2.18 15.79
C CYS A 140 -14.21 1.02 16.78
N GLY A 141 -13.08 1.01 17.49
CA GLY A 141 -12.81 0.06 18.57
C GLY A 141 -13.29 0.60 19.91
N GLN A 142 -13.30 -0.26 20.94
CA GLN A 142 -13.58 0.12 22.34
C GLN A 142 -12.31 0.31 23.18
N GLY A 143 -11.16 0.06 22.58
CA GLY A 143 -9.84 0.18 23.19
C GLY A 143 -9.37 1.61 23.40
N ARG A 144 -8.22 1.73 24.07
CA ARG A 144 -7.56 3.03 24.33
C ARG A 144 -7.04 3.69 23.06
N LEU A 145 -6.54 2.90 22.11
CA LEU A 145 -5.71 3.39 21.02
C LEU A 145 -6.48 3.63 19.73
N LEU A 146 -6.04 4.65 19.00
CA LEU A 146 -6.35 4.86 17.59
C LEU A 146 -5.11 4.57 16.74
N VAL A 147 -5.26 3.85 15.64
CA VAL A 147 -4.20 3.66 14.64
C VAL A 147 -4.62 4.36 13.36
N ALA A 148 -3.79 5.27 12.88
CA ALA A 148 -4.05 6.03 11.66
C ALA A 148 -2.91 5.87 10.66
N GLU A 149 -3.25 5.63 9.40
CA GLU A 149 -2.37 5.94 8.28
C GLU A 149 -2.38 7.45 8.03
N ALA A 150 -1.20 8.07 8.04
CA ALA A 150 -1.02 9.50 7.89
C ALA A 150 -0.26 9.79 6.59
N ASP A 151 -0.96 10.44 5.67
CA ASP A 151 -0.54 10.63 4.28
C ASP A 151 0.13 12.00 4.09
N GLU A 152 1.32 11.99 3.51
CA GLU A 152 2.13 13.17 3.21
C GLU A 152 1.78 13.84 1.88
N SER A 153 1.07 13.15 0.98
CA SER A 153 0.96 13.52 -0.44
C SER A 153 0.41 14.92 -0.73
N ASP A 154 -0.42 15.47 0.15
CA ASP A 154 -1.04 16.79 0.00
C ASP A 154 -0.62 17.79 1.09
N GLY A 155 0.47 17.49 1.81
CA GLY A 155 1.02 18.33 2.87
C GLY A 155 0.19 18.36 4.16
N THR A 156 -0.88 17.56 4.24
CA THR A 156 -1.80 17.59 5.38
C THR A 156 -1.27 16.91 6.65
N LEU A 157 -0.14 16.20 6.54
CA LEU A 157 0.53 15.54 7.64
C LEU A 157 0.79 16.46 8.84
N VAL A 158 1.05 17.76 8.59
CA VAL A 158 1.31 18.77 9.64
C VAL A 158 0.11 19.09 10.52
N LYS A 159 -1.09 18.62 10.18
CA LYS A 159 -2.31 18.82 10.97
C LYS A 159 -2.43 17.86 12.14
N PHE A 160 -1.63 16.78 12.14
CA PHE A 160 -1.77 15.70 13.12
C PHE A 160 -0.82 15.88 14.30
N ALA A 161 -1.32 15.60 15.51
CA ALA A 161 -0.56 15.64 16.76
C ALA A 161 -0.76 14.34 17.57
N PRO A 162 -0.27 13.19 17.06
CA PRO A 162 -0.49 11.88 17.69
C PRO A 162 0.34 11.70 18.97
N GLU A 163 -0.04 10.70 19.78
CA GLU A 163 0.78 10.25 20.91
C GLU A 163 2.09 9.62 20.43
N LEU A 164 2.03 8.83 19.35
CA LEU A 164 3.19 8.22 18.72
C LEU A 164 3.15 8.44 17.20
N GLY A 165 4.15 9.13 16.67
CA GLY A 165 4.43 9.17 15.23
C GLY A 165 5.40 8.05 14.85
N VAL A 166 5.03 7.23 13.87
CA VAL A 166 5.91 6.21 13.27
C VAL A 166 6.30 6.67 11.87
N ILE A 167 7.59 6.80 11.58
CA ILE A 167 8.07 7.33 10.29
C ILE A 167 8.97 6.30 9.60
N THR A 168 8.47 5.69 8.52
CA THR A 168 9.05 4.48 7.90
C THR A 168 10.27 4.75 7.00
N ASN A 169 10.22 5.78 6.16
CA ASN A 169 11.28 6.20 5.25
C ASN A 169 10.89 7.53 4.59
N LEU A 170 11.85 8.17 3.91
CA LEU A 170 11.60 9.33 3.05
C LEU A 170 12.38 9.20 1.74
N GLU A 171 11.63 9.26 0.66
CA GLU A 171 12.08 9.34 -0.72
C GLU A 171 11.20 10.37 -1.44
N LEU A 172 11.78 11.05 -2.44
CA LEU A 172 11.02 12.03 -3.22
C LEU A 172 9.88 11.31 -3.95
N ASP A 173 8.66 11.63 -3.58
CA ASP A 173 7.45 11.18 -4.25
C ASP A 173 6.45 12.35 -4.24
N HIS A 174 5.30 12.18 -4.89
CA HIS A 174 4.25 13.21 -4.98
C HIS A 174 4.83 14.54 -5.51
N THR A 175 5.56 14.47 -6.63
CA THR A 175 6.23 15.63 -7.24
C THR A 175 5.26 16.70 -7.77
N ASP A 176 3.96 16.40 -7.76
CA ASP A 176 2.87 17.36 -7.95
C ASP A 176 2.66 18.29 -6.73
N HIS A 177 3.12 17.89 -5.55
CA HIS A 177 3.08 18.68 -4.32
C HIS A 177 4.47 19.08 -3.82
N TYR A 178 5.42 18.14 -3.79
CA TYR A 178 6.78 18.38 -3.32
C TYR A 178 7.73 18.64 -4.49
N HIS A 179 8.30 19.84 -4.53
CA HIS A 179 9.31 20.20 -5.53
C HIS A 179 10.58 19.34 -5.40
N ASP A 180 10.98 19.03 -4.16
CA ASP A 180 12.19 18.30 -3.84
C ASP A 180 12.06 17.56 -2.50
N LEU A 181 13.06 16.73 -2.22
CA LEU A 181 13.12 15.95 -0.98
C LEU A 181 13.20 16.84 0.26
N ASP A 182 13.81 18.02 0.17
CA ASP A 182 13.95 18.94 1.31
C ASP A 182 12.58 19.49 1.75
N ALA A 183 11.68 19.78 0.80
CA ALA A 183 10.30 20.18 1.08
C ALA A 183 9.53 19.07 1.82
N LEU A 184 9.68 17.80 1.38
CA LEU A 184 9.08 16.65 2.06
C LEU A 184 9.65 16.46 3.47
N VAL A 185 10.97 16.54 3.62
CA VAL A 185 11.67 16.47 4.90
C VAL A 185 11.18 17.57 5.85
N ALA A 186 10.92 18.78 5.36
CA ALA A 186 10.39 19.88 6.17
C ALA A 186 8.98 19.58 6.69
N THR A 187 8.08 19.05 5.86
CA THR A 187 6.73 18.62 6.28
C THR A 187 6.81 17.54 7.35
N VAL A 188 7.63 16.51 7.13
CA VAL A 188 7.76 15.38 8.06
C VAL A 188 8.42 15.80 9.37
N SER A 189 9.38 16.72 9.33
CA SER A 189 9.98 17.30 10.54
C SER A 189 8.96 18.10 11.37
N ARG A 190 8.03 18.81 10.72
CA ARG A 190 6.94 19.50 11.42
C ARG A 190 5.98 18.50 12.06
N PHE A 191 5.58 17.46 11.34
CA PHE A 191 4.77 16.37 11.89
C PHE A 191 5.42 15.72 13.12
N ALA A 192 6.71 15.38 13.02
CA ALA A 192 7.46 14.83 14.14
C ALA A 192 7.51 15.79 15.35
N GLY A 193 7.61 17.10 15.11
CA GLY A 193 7.54 18.11 16.16
C GLY A 193 6.17 18.23 16.85
N ASN A 194 5.09 17.81 16.18
CA ASN A 194 3.75 17.76 16.76
C ASN A 194 3.48 16.47 17.54
N CYS A 195 4.26 15.42 17.31
CA CYS A 195 4.10 14.13 17.98
C CYS A 195 4.61 14.20 19.43
N ARG A 196 3.93 13.53 20.37
CA ARG A 196 4.45 13.42 21.74
C ARG A 196 5.72 12.57 21.81
N SER A 197 5.78 11.49 21.01
CA SER A 197 6.98 10.69 20.79
C SER A 197 7.06 10.26 19.32
N VAL A 198 8.28 10.04 18.84
CA VAL A 198 8.57 9.63 17.47
C VAL A 198 9.41 8.36 17.49
N LEU A 199 8.93 7.36 16.75
CA LEU A 199 9.66 6.17 16.36
C LEU A 199 10.03 6.30 14.88
N ALA A 200 11.32 6.21 14.54
CA ALA A 200 11.80 6.40 13.17
C ALA A 200 12.74 5.27 12.70
N ASN A 201 12.74 5.00 11.39
CA ASN A 201 13.59 3.98 10.79
C ASN A 201 15.03 4.46 10.69
N HIS A 202 15.94 3.80 11.40
CA HIS A 202 17.36 4.15 11.40
C HIS A 202 18.05 3.82 10.07
N ASP A 203 17.55 2.80 9.37
CA ASP A 203 18.13 2.30 8.13
C ASP A 203 17.85 3.27 6.97
N CYS A 204 16.87 4.17 7.13
CA CYS A 204 16.66 5.27 6.21
C CYS A 204 17.66 6.42 6.46
N ALA A 205 18.64 6.56 5.56
CA ALA A 205 19.67 7.60 5.68
C ALA A 205 19.10 9.03 5.74
N VAL A 206 18.01 9.30 5.02
CA VAL A 206 17.33 10.62 5.03
C VAL A 206 16.75 10.90 6.42
N LEU A 207 16.03 9.94 7.01
CA LEU A 207 15.50 10.10 8.37
C LEU A 207 16.63 10.30 9.37
N ARG A 208 17.64 9.42 9.37
CA ARG A 208 18.78 9.50 10.29
C ARG A 208 19.52 10.84 10.23
N ARG A 209 19.59 11.46 9.05
CA ARG A 209 20.28 12.74 8.83
C ARG A 209 19.43 13.94 9.26
N HIS A 210 18.12 13.91 9.01
CA HIS A 210 17.27 15.10 9.08
C HIS A 210 16.28 15.10 10.25
N LEU A 211 15.92 13.93 10.77
CA LEU A 211 14.89 13.78 11.78
C LEU A 211 15.48 13.62 13.18
N ARG A 212 14.85 14.29 14.16
CA ARG A 212 15.10 14.02 15.59
C ARG A 212 13.99 13.13 16.12
N ALA A 213 14.30 11.87 16.38
CA ALA A 213 13.39 10.90 16.98
C ALA A 213 13.90 10.41 18.35
N GLN A 214 12.97 10.16 19.27
CA GLN A 214 13.26 9.65 20.61
C GLN A 214 13.60 8.16 20.58
N SER A 215 13.06 7.41 19.61
CA SER A 215 13.31 5.99 19.45
C SER A 215 13.52 5.66 17.99
N TRP A 216 14.42 4.70 17.75
CA TRP A 216 14.78 4.24 16.43
C TRP A 216 14.61 2.73 16.34
N TRP A 217 14.21 2.24 15.16
CA TRP A 217 14.30 0.81 14.85
C TRP A 217 15.26 0.54 13.69
N SER A 218 15.79 -0.68 13.63
CA SER A 218 16.62 -1.17 12.52
C SER A 218 16.36 -2.65 12.24
N VAL A 219 16.61 -3.07 11.00
CA VAL A 219 16.71 -4.49 10.61
C VAL A 219 18.12 -4.87 10.15
N GLU A 220 19.08 -3.96 10.35
CA GLU A 220 20.48 -4.10 9.94
C GLU A 220 21.42 -4.27 11.14
N HIS A 221 21.14 -3.60 12.26
CA HIS A 221 21.95 -3.66 13.48
C HIS A 221 21.09 -3.42 14.74
N ALA A 222 21.57 -3.88 15.90
CA ALA A 222 20.87 -3.70 17.19
C ALA A 222 21.51 -2.62 18.07
N ASP A 223 22.76 -2.24 17.79
CA ASP A 223 23.53 -1.30 18.61
C ASP A 223 23.07 0.14 18.38
N GLY A 224 22.80 0.87 19.48
CA GLY A 224 22.45 2.29 19.41
C GLY A 224 21.03 2.59 18.88
N VAL A 225 20.18 1.57 18.73
CA VAL A 225 18.76 1.70 18.41
C VAL A 225 17.89 1.16 19.56
N ALA A 226 16.67 1.68 19.68
CA ALA A 226 15.76 1.26 20.74
C ALA A 226 15.17 -0.13 20.47
N PHE A 227 14.96 -0.46 19.19
CA PHE A 227 14.40 -1.73 18.76
C PHE A 227 15.16 -2.24 17.53
N ALA A 228 15.34 -3.55 17.41
CA ALA A 228 15.81 -4.13 16.15
C ALA A 228 15.22 -5.51 15.89
N ALA A 229 15.13 -5.91 14.63
CA ALA A 229 14.89 -7.30 14.27
C ALA A 229 15.89 -7.73 13.20
N LEU A 230 16.89 -8.52 13.60
CA LEU A 230 17.95 -8.95 12.70
C LEU A 230 17.52 -10.24 11.99
N PRO A 231 17.51 -10.27 10.64
CA PRO A 231 17.10 -11.45 9.90
C PRO A 231 18.08 -12.60 10.14
N VAL A 232 17.55 -13.72 10.64
CA VAL A 232 18.27 -14.99 10.78
C VAL A 232 18.08 -15.84 9.52
N HIS A 233 16.86 -15.80 8.96
CA HIS A 233 16.51 -16.51 7.74
C HIS A 233 15.45 -15.74 6.96
N LEU A 234 15.68 -15.57 5.65
CA LEU A 234 14.73 -14.99 4.72
C LEU A 234 14.37 -16.08 3.72
N ASP A 235 13.11 -16.49 3.75
CA ASP A 235 12.54 -17.50 2.86
C ASP A 235 11.45 -16.87 1.99
N GLY A 236 10.98 -17.59 0.98
CA GLY A 236 9.93 -17.12 0.08
C GLY A 236 8.52 -17.08 0.68
N ASP A 237 8.28 -17.77 1.81
CA ASP A 237 6.98 -17.82 2.51
C ASP A 237 7.04 -17.23 3.93
N HIS A 238 8.22 -17.00 4.49
CA HIS A 238 8.37 -16.47 5.84
C HIS A 238 9.74 -15.81 6.09
N THR A 239 9.82 -15.07 7.19
CA THR A 239 11.04 -14.51 7.74
C THR A 239 11.22 -14.96 9.19
N ILE A 240 12.44 -15.39 9.55
CA ILE A 240 12.85 -15.61 10.93
C ILE A 240 13.83 -14.50 11.31
N ALA A 241 13.58 -13.82 12.42
CA ALA A 241 14.44 -12.76 12.92
C ALA A 241 14.64 -12.87 14.44
N GLU A 242 15.74 -12.33 14.93
CA GLU A 242 15.97 -12.15 16.36
C GLU A 242 15.65 -10.69 16.73
N PHE A 243 14.76 -10.51 17.71
CA PHE A 243 14.29 -9.21 18.15
C PHE A 243 15.10 -8.71 19.34
N TYR A 244 15.42 -7.42 19.31
CA TYR A 244 16.25 -6.75 20.29
C TYR A 244 15.54 -5.51 20.83
N GLU A 245 15.74 -5.22 22.12
CA GLU A 245 15.37 -3.97 22.77
C GLU A 245 16.63 -3.35 23.38
N SER A 246 16.98 -2.14 22.96
CA SER A 246 18.19 -1.42 23.42
C SER A 246 19.50 -2.24 23.31
N GLY A 247 19.66 -2.99 22.23
CA GLY A 247 20.84 -3.84 21.99
C GLY A 247 20.77 -5.24 22.61
N GLU A 248 19.82 -5.50 23.51
CA GLU A 248 19.70 -6.81 24.18
C GLU A 248 18.70 -7.72 23.46
N PRO A 249 19.03 -9.01 23.21
CA PRO A 249 18.12 -9.95 22.57
C PRO A 249 16.93 -10.27 23.49
N VAL A 250 15.73 -10.08 22.96
CA VAL A 250 14.46 -10.31 23.67
C VAL A 250 13.84 -11.65 23.28
N GLY A 251 13.90 -12.01 22.00
CA GLY A 251 13.36 -13.28 21.54
C GLY A 251 13.29 -13.42 20.03
N ARG A 252 13.00 -14.63 19.57
CA ARG A 252 12.89 -14.96 18.15
C ARG A 252 11.48 -14.69 17.61
N LEU A 253 11.42 -14.09 16.44
CA LEU A 253 10.20 -13.81 15.68
C LEU A 253 10.10 -14.76 14.49
N ARG A 254 8.88 -15.23 14.21
CA ARG A 254 8.51 -15.85 12.93
C ARG A 254 7.42 -14.99 12.30
N LEU A 255 7.73 -14.41 11.15
CA LEU A 255 6.83 -13.56 10.37
C LEU A 255 6.41 -14.34 9.12
N PRO A 256 5.10 -14.57 8.87
CA PRO A 256 4.61 -15.23 7.64
C PRO A 256 4.66 -14.33 6.40
N LEU A 257 5.49 -13.28 6.42
CA LEU A 257 5.69 -12.35 5.34
C LEU A 257 7.16 -12.41 4.90
N PRO A 258 7.42 -12.70 3.62
CA PRO A 258 8.78 -12.71 3.09
C PRO A 258 9.28 -11.28 2.84
N GLY A 259 10.60 -11.15 2.72
CA GLY A 259 11.26 -9.91 2.31
C GLY A 259 11.63 -8.96 3.46
N ARG A 260 12.79 -8.30 3.28
CA ARG A 260 13.36 -7.36 4.26
C ARG A 260 12.47 -6.15 4.55
N HIS A 261 11.75 -5.65 3.54
CA HIS A 261 10.85 -4.51 3.72
C HIS A 261 9.68 -4.88 4.65
N ASN A 262 9.14 -6.09 4.57
CA ASN A 262 8.10 -6.58 5.48
C ASN A 262 8.64 -6.85 6.88
N LEU A 263 9.88 -7.33 7.01
CA LEU A 263 10.56 -7.39 8.31
C LEU A 263 10.66 -6.00 8.94
N SER A 264 11.07 -4.97 8.17
CA SER A 264 11.18 -3.60 8.67
C SER A 264 9.82 -3.03 9.09
N ASN A 265 8.78 -3.18 8.26
CA ASN A 265 7.41 -2.77 8.61
C ASN A 265 6.89 -3.48 9.87
N SER A 266 7.18 -4.78 10.00
CA SER A 266 6.77 -5.58 11.16
C SER A 266 7.54 -5.20 12.42
N THR A 267 8.81 -4.83 12.29
CA THR A 267 9.65 -4.32 13.39
C THR A 267 9.13 -2.98 13.89
N ALA A 268 8.80 -2.07 12.96
CA ALA A 268 8.15 -0.80 13.30
C ALA A 268 6.82 -1.02 14.03
N ALA A 269 6.01 -1.95 13.54
CA ALA A 269 4.71 -2.26 14.14
C ALA A 269 4.84 -2.87 15.54
N LEU A 270 5.74 -3.83 15.71
CA LEU A 270 6.04 -4.46 16.99
C LEU A 270 6.57 -3.43 17.99
N ALA A 271 7.56 -2.63 17.59
CA ALA A 271 8.13 -1.56 18.39
C ALA A 271 7.07 -0.53 18.82
N ALA A 272 6.18 -0.10 17.91
CA ALA A 272 5.10 0.82 18.24
C ALA A 272 4.15 0.24 19.31
N CYS A 273 3.79 -1.04 19.20
CA CYS A 273 2.96 -1.71 20.21
C CYS A 273 3.69 -1.86 21.55
N ARG A 274 4.99 -2.17 21.53
CA ARG A 274 5.85 -2.26 22.73
C ARG A 274 5.94 -0.91 23.44
N MET A 275 6.14 0.19 22.70
CA MET A 275 6.15 1.56 23.25
C MET A 275 4.80 1.96 23.87
N GLN A 276 3.71 1.32 23.45
CA GLN A 276 2.37 1.52 24.00
C GLN A 276 2.03 0.58 25.18
N GLY A 277 3.01 -0.19 25.65
CA GLY A 277 2.91 -1.01 26.85
C GLY A 277 2.44 -2.45 26.60
N VAL A 278 2.26 -2.87 25.36
CA VAL A 278 1.80 -4.24 25.07
C VAL A 278 2.95 -5.23 25.34
N PRO A 279 2.74 -6.32 26.12
CA PRO A 279 3.80 -7.28 26.42
C PRO A 279 4.32 -8.02 25.19
N PHE A 280 5.64 -8.22 25.12
CA PHE A 280 6.30 -8.90 23.99
C PHE A 280 5.70 -10.27 23.69
N GLU A 281 5.42 -11.10 24.70
CA GLU A 281 4.88 -12.45 24.48
C GLU A 281 3.54 -12.45 23.73
N ARG A 282 2.64 -11.51 24.06
CA ARG A 282 1.35 -11.39 23.36
C ARG A 282 1.54 -10.99 21.90
N LEU A 283 2.50 -10.10 21.65
CA LEU A 283 2.82 -9.65 20.29
C LEU A 283 3.52 -10.76 19.49
N ARG A 284 4.46 -11.48 20.10
CA ARG A 284 5.19 -12.60 19.49
C ARG A 284 4.23 -13.68 19.00
N GLU A 285 3.22 -14.03 19.80
CA GLU A 285 2.16 -14.96 19.41
C GLU A 285 1.34 -14.42 18.22
N ALA A 286 0.95 -13.14 18.28
CA ALA A 286 0.20 -12.48 17.21
C ALA A 286 0.97 -12.42 15.88
N MET A 287 2.30 -12.24 15.92
CA MET A 287 3.13 -12.10 14.72
C MET A 287 3.02 -13.27 13.75
N ALA A 288 2.81 -14.49 14.26
CA ALA A 288 2.67 -15.69 13.43
C ALA A 288 1.40 -15.70 12.56
N THR A 289 0.43 -14.83 12.85
CA THR A 289 -0.88 -14.75 12.17
C THR A 289 -1.01 -13.55 11.23
N LEU A 290 0.04 -12.73 11.13
CA LEU A 290 0.02 -11.50 10.33
C LEU A 290 -0.21 -11.81 8.85
N ARG A 291 -0.89 -10.89 8.17
CA ARG A 291 -1.14 -10.95 6.74
C ARG A 291 -0.89 -9.58 6.13
N SER A 292 -0.42 -9.55 4.89
CA SER A 292 -0.32 -8.30 4.13
C SER A 292 -1.71 -7.70 3.90
N PRO A 293 -1.84 -6.36 3.87
CA PRO A 293 -3.08 -5.72 3.42
C PRO A 293 -3.35 -6.05 1.94
N GLY A 294 -4.61 -5.96 1.52
CA GLY A 294 -4.99 -6.20 0.13
C GLY A 294 -4.23 -5.31 -0.86
N ARG A 295 -3.96 -5.83 -2.07
CA ARG A 295 -3.17 -5.21 -3.14
C ARG A 295 -1.68 -4.95 -2.83
N ARG A 296 -1.15 -5.58 -1.78
CA ARG A 296 0.29 -5.66 -1.50
C ARG A 296 0.69 -7.14 -1.65
N PHE A 297 1.20 -7.47 -2.83
CA PHE A 297 1.44 -8.84 -3.27
C PHE A 297 0.18 -9.72 -3.23
N ASP A 298 -0.90 -9.26 -3.87
CA ASP A 298 -2.21 -9.91 -3.85
C ASP A 298 -2.32 -10.98 -4.96
N LEU A 299 -2.37 -12.24 -4.57
CA LEU A 299 -2.59 -13.35 -5.51
C LEU A 299 -4.01 -13.28 -6.08
N ARG A 300 -4.10 -13.00 -7.39
CA ARG A 300 -5.37 -12.96 -8.13
C ARG A 300 -5.85 -14.36 -8.51
N GLY A 301 -4.92 -15.26 -8.79
CA GLY A 301 -5.18 -16.66 -9.06
C GLY A 301 -4.08 -17.32 -9.89
N THR A 302 -4.35 -18.55 -10.30
CA THR A 302 -3.50 -19.31 -11.23
C THR A 302 -4.16 -19.34 -12.60
N TRP A 303 -3.45 -18.85 -13.62
CA TRP A 303 -3.90 -18.89 -15.01
C TRP A 303 -3.00 -19.84 -15.81
N GLN A 304 -3.53 -20.98 -16.24
CA GLN A 304 -2.81 -21.98 -17.05
C GLN A 304 -1.42 -22.32 -16.47
N GLY A 305 -1.37 -22.62 -15.17
CA GLY A 305 -0.13 -22.95 -14.46
C GLY A 305 0.77 -21.76 -14.10
N ARG A 306 0.40 -20.51 -14.42
CA ARG A 306 1.13 -19.28 -14.04
C ARG A 306 0.47 -18.60 -12.86
N PHE A 307 1.25 -18.07 -11.93
CA PHE A 307 0.73 -17.34 -10.77
C PHE A 307 0.60 -15.86 -11.11
N VAL A 308 -0.60 -15.28 -11.01
CA VAL A 308 -0.84 -13.86 -11.31
C VAL A 308 -1.01 -13.09 -10.00
N VAL A 309 -0.09 -12.19 -9.72
CA VAL A 309 -0.08 -11.35 -8.52
C VAL A 309 -0.22 -9.88 -8.91
N ASP A 310 -1.06 -9.14 -8.17
CA ASP A 310 -1.23 -7.69 -8.28
C ASP A 310 -0.47 -6.99 -7.15
N ASP A 311 0.33 -5.97 -7.49
CA ASP A 311 1.01 -5.11 -6.52
C ASP A 311 0.90 -3.63 -6.90
N TYR A 312 0.64 -2.79 -5.89
CA TYR A 312 0.52 -1.34 -6.06
C TYR A 312 1.86 -0.61 -6.28
N ALA A 313 3.00 -1.31 -6.24
CA ALA A 313 4.33 -0.75 -6.44
C ALA A 313 4.41 0.11 -7.70
N HIS A 314 4.73 1.39 -7.51
CA HIS A 314 4.82 2.37 -8.59
C HIS A 314 5.95 3.37 -8.40
N HIS A 315 6.68 3.30 -7.29
CA HIS A 315 7.97 3.96 -7.07
C HIS A 315 9.12 2.94 -7.26
N PRO A 316 10.31 3.33 -7.75
CA PRO A 316 11.41 2.38 -7.98
C PRO A 316 11.76 1.52 -6.77
N SER A 317 11.80 2.10 -5.58
CA SER A 317 12.11 1.36 -4.34
C SER A 317 11.04 0.33 -3.98
N GLU A 318 9.76 0.61 -4.28
CA GLU A 318 8.68 -0.36 -4.12
C GLU A 318 8.78 -1.50 -5.13
N VAL A 319 9.10 -1.18 -6.40
CA VAL A 319 9.31 -2.16 -7.46
C VAL A 319 10.48 -3.08 -7.10
N ALA A 320 11.61 -2.51 -6.70
CA ALA A 320 12.79 -3.27 -6.27
C ALA A 320 12.48 -4.17 -5.06
N ALA A 321 11.80 -3.64 -4.04
CA ALA A 321 11.42 -4.42 -2.86
C ALA A 321 10.47 -5.58 -3.18
N THR A 322 9.54 -5.37 -4.11
CA THR A 322 8.57 -6.38 -4.57
C THR A 322 9.27 -7.48 -5.37
N LEU A 323 10.14 -7.10 -6.32
CA LEU A 323 10.92 -8.04 -7.12
C LEU A 323 11.91 -8.85 -6.27
N ALA A 324 12.58 -8.21 -5.30
CA ALA A 324 13.47 -8.92 -4.38
C ALA A 324 12.72 -9.96 -3.54
N MET A 325 11.52 -9.63 -3.06
CA MET A 325 10.68 -10.57 -2.32
C MET A 325 10.20 -11.73 -3.20
N ALA A 326 9.79 -11.45 -4.44
CA ALA A 326 9.38 -12.48 -5.38
C ALA A 326 10.54 -13.38 -5.81
N ARG A 327 11.76 -12.82 -5.92
CA ARG A 327 12.97 -13.58 -6.20
C ARG A 327 13.26 -14.60 -5.10
N LEU A 328 13.06 -14.24 -3.82
CA LEU A 328 13.16 -15.20 -2.71
C LEU A 328 12.23 -16.40 -2.91
N MET A 329 11.02 -16.20 -3.44
CA MET A 329 10.07 -17.29 -3.71
C MET A 329 10.58 -18.25 -4.78
N VAL A 330 11.15 -17.71 -5.85
CA VAL A 330 11.71 -18.51 -6.94
C VAL A 330 12.96 -19.27 -6.47
N GLU A 331 13.87 -18.60 -5.77
CA GLU A 331 15.15 -19.16 -5.34
C GLU A 331 15.02 -20.19 -4.22
N SER A 332 14.21 -19.90 -3.19
CA SER A 332 13.99 -20.85 -2.09
C SER A 332 13.13 -22.05 -2.51
N GLY A 333 12.24 -21.84 -3.49
CA GLY A 333 11.20 -22.80 -3.85
C GLY A 333 10.02 -22.85 -2.87
N ASN A 334 10.05 -22.08 -1.78
CA ASN A 334 8.93 -21.89 -0.86
C ASN A 334 8.18 -20.62 -1.24
N SER A 335 6.86 -20.62 -1.12
CA SER A 335 6.08 -19.40 -1.35
C SER A 335 4.70 -19.54 -0.71
N PRO A 336 3.99 -18.42 -0.45
CA PRO A 336 2.58 -18.46 -0.04
C PRO A 336 1.64 -18.81 -1.21
N LEU A 337 2.16 -19.03 -2.42
CA LEU A 337 1.38 -19.33 -3.61
C LEU A 337 0.95 -20.82 -3.62
N PRO A 338 -0.11 -21.19 -4.38
CA PRO A 338 -0.59 -22.57 -4.49
C PRO A 338 0.41 -23.59 -5.05
N GLY A 339 1.56 -23.13 -5.56
CA GLY A 339 2.63 -23.97 -6.08
C GLY A 339 3.96 -23.22 -6.11
N ARG A 340 5.02 -23.91 -6.55
CA ARG A 340 6.37 -23.36 -6.59
C ARG A 340 6.55 -22.50 -7.85
N PRO A 341 6.88 -21.20 -7.72
CA PRO A 341 7.27 -20.39 -8.87
C PRO A 341 8.69 -20.75 -9.34
N GLU A 342 8.89 -20.76 -10.66
CA GLU A 342 10.16 -21.16 -11.30
C GLU A 342 10.89 -20.01 -11.99
N ARG A 343 10.16 -18.96 -12.38
CA ARG A 343 10.70 -17.81 -13.10
C ARG A 343 9.89 -16.55 -12.76
N LEU A 344 10.60 -15.44 -12.59
CA LEU A 344 10.02 -14.15 -12.24
C LEU A 344 9.78 -13.29 -13.49
N VAL A 345 8.53 -12.92 -13.73
CA VAL A 345 8.12 -12.06 -14.85
C VAL A 345 7.50 -10.77 -14.31
N ALA A 346 8.14 -9.63 -14.59
CA ALA A 346 7.65 -8.32 -14.22
C ALA A 346 6.73 -7.76 -15.31
N LEU A 347 5.50 -7.41 -14.95
CA LEU A 347 4.52 -6.75 -15.80
C LEU A 347 4.31 -5.34 -15.26
N PHE A 348 5.05 -4.36 -15.76
CA PHE A 348 5.10 -3.03 -15.15
C PHE A 348 4.36 -1.99 -15.99
N GLN A 349 3.50 -1.21 -15.33
CA GLN A 349 2.88 -0.03 -15.90
C GLN A 349 3.43 1.24 -15.24
N PRO A 350 4.28 2.02 -15.94
CA PRO A 350 4.73 3.32 -15.45
C PRO A 350 3.52 4.24 -15.19
N HIS A 351 3.53 4.97 -14.07
CA HIS A 351 2.44 5.83 -13.65
C HIS A 351 2.91 7.29 -13.56
N ARG A 352 2.28 8.18 -14.35
CA ARG A 352 2.62 9.59 -14.61
C ARG A 352 3.89 9.78 -15.46
N TYR A 353 3.88 10.82 -16.30
CA TYR A 353 5.03 11.19 -17.13
C TYR A 353 6.13 11.86 -16.29
N SER A 354 5.74 12.72 -15.36
CA SER A 354 6.63 13.36 -14.38
C SER A 354 7.50 12.34 -13.64
N ARG A 355 6.87 11.38 -12.96
CA ARG A 355 7.57 10.32 -12.21
C ARG A 355 8.46 9.47 -13.10
N THR A 356 7.98 9.07 -14.28
CA THR A 356 8.80 8.26 -15.20
C THR A 356 10.04 9.03 -15.67
N GLN A 357 9.92 10.34 -15.87
CA GLN A 357 11.05 11.21 -16.19
C GLN A 357 12.05 11.31 -15.03
N ASP A 358 11.56 11.61 -13.82
CA ASP A 358 12.39 11.85 -12.64
C ASP A 358 13.15 10.59 -12.20
N PHE A 359 12.58 9.40 -12.45
CA PHE A 359 13.09 8.13 -11.96
C PHE A 359 13.41 7.10 -13.05
N MET A 360 13.63 7.54 -14.29
CA MET A 360 13.87 6.64 -15.43
C MET A 360 14.95 5.59 -15.15
N GLU A 361 16.12 6.04 -14.69
CA GLU A 361 17.27 5.18 -14.41
C GLU A 361 16.99 4.25 -13.22
N ALA A 362 16.33 4.75 -12.17
CA ALA A 362 15.99 3.96 -10.99
C ALA A 362 14.96 2.87 -11.30
N PHE A 363 13.96 3.14 -12.14
CA PHE A 363 13.04 2.11 -12.63
C PHE A 363 13.76 1.07 -13.48
N ALA A 364 14.64 1.52 -14.39
CA ALA A 364 15.41 0.61 -15.21
C ALA A 364 16.25 -0.34 -14.35
N GLU A 365 16.93 0.18 -13.33
CA GLU A 365 17.70 -0.63 -12.39
C GLU A 365 16.83 -1.62 -11.60
N ALA A 366 15.70 -1.15 -11.05
CA ALA A 366 14.80 -2.00 -10.27
C ALA A 366 14.25 -3.18 -11.09
N LEU A 367 13.84 -2.93 -12.34
CA LEU A 367 13.22 -3.93 -13.22
C LEU A 367 14.20 -5.01 -13.70
N ARG A 368 15.51 -4.77 -13.66
CA ARG A 368 16.54 -5.77 -14.01
C ARG A 368 16.55 -6.98 -13.09
N ALA A 369 15.91 -6.90 -11.93
CA ALA A 369 15.79 -8.03 -11.02
C ALA A 369 14.87 -9.15 -11.53
N ALA A 370 14.05 -8.91 -12.57
CA ALA A 370 13.19 -9.92 -13.18
C ALA A 370 13.93 -10.74 -14.26
N ASP A 371 13.41 -11.93 -14.59
CA ASP A 371 13.94 -12.74 -15.70
C ASP A 371 13.39 -12.28 -17.06
N LEU A 372 12.22 -11.63 -17.05
CA LEU A 372 11.49 -11.12 -18.20
C LEU A 372 10.69 -9.88 -17.77
N VAL A 373 10.70 -8.83 -18.59
CA VAL A 373 9.97 -7.59 -18.35
C VAL A 373 8.99 -7.33 -19.49
N LEU A 374 7.72 -7.13 -19.16
CA LEU A 374 6.71 -6.62 -20.09
C LEU A 374 6.21 -5.26 -19.60
N LEU A 375 6.35 -4.24 -20.44
CA LEU A 375 5.95 -2.87 -20.14
C LEU A 375 4.61 -2.56 -20.78
N ALA A 376 3.63 -2.22 -19.94
CA ALA A 376 2.35 -1.68 -20.38
C ALA A 376 2.50 -0.23 -20.85
N PRO A 377 1.52 0.33 -21.59
CA PRO A 377 1.49 1.77 -21.88
C PRO A 377 1.47 2.59 -20.58
N LEU A 378 2.30 3.64 -20.55
CA LEU A 378 2.39 4.58 -19.45
C LEU A 378 1.01 5.16 -19.12
N TYR A 379 0.62 5.06 -17.85
CA TYR A 379 -0.65 5.57 -17.35
C TYR A 379 -0.50 7.05 -16.99
N ALA A 380 -1.06 7.95 -17.80
CA ALA A 380 -0.85 9.40 -17.70
C ALA A 380 -1.36 10.02 -16.40
N ALA A 381 -2.42 9.46 -15.79
CA ALA A 381 -3.10 10.02 -14.60
C ALA A 381 -3.47 11.51 -14.74
N GLY A 382 -3.83 11.95 -15.95
CA GLY A 382 -4.22 13.33 -16.26
C GLY A 382 -3.08 14.25 -16.69
N GLU A 383 -1.84 13.76 -16.77
CA GLU A 383 -0.70 14.55 -17.27
C GLU A 383 -0.64 14.55 -18.81
N GLU A 384 -0.21 15.67 -19.37
CA GLU A 384 0.10 15.78 -20.79
C GLU A 384 1.37 14.97 -21.15
N PRO A 385 1.42 14.31 -22.32
CA PRO A 385 2.59 13.59 -22.77
C PRO A 385 3.85 14.45 -22.79
N ARG A 386 4.97 13.89 -22.31
CA ARG A 386 6.28 14.56 -22.31
C ARG A 386 7.20 13.98 -23.39
N PRO A 387 7.87 14.82 -24.21
CA PRO A 387 8.79 14.34 -25.22
C PRO A 387 9.88 13.41 -24.66
N GLY A 388 10.07 12.26 -25.29
CA GLY A 388 11.08 11.27 -24.88
C GLY A 388 10.69 10.39 -23.69
N ILE A 389 9.55 10.61 -23.05
CA ILE A 389 9.11 9.84 -21.88
C ILE A 389 8.01 8.86 -22.28
N SER A 390 8.33 7.57 -22.27
CA SER A 390 7.41 6.50 -22.63
C SER A 390 7.88 5.15 -22.09
N SER A 391 7.03 4.14 -22.13
CA SER A 391 7.41 2.75 -21.84
C SER A 391 8.50 2.24 -22.78
N ALA A 392 8.55 2.72 -24.04
CA ALA A 392 9.62 2.39 -24.98
C ALA A 392 10.97 3.01 -24.55
N ALA A 393 10.96 4.25 -24.05
CA ALA A 393 12.16 4.87 -23.50
C ALA A 393 12.67 4.14 -22.25
N LEU A 394 11.76 3.69 -21.38
CA LEU A 394 12.10 2.85 -20.23
C LEU A 394 12.68 1.50 -20.67
N ALA A 395 12.14 0.86 -21.72
CA ALA A 395 12.72 -0.34 -22.30
C ALA A 395 14.16 -0.10 -22.77
N SER A 396 14.40 0.96 -23.55
CA SER A 396 15.76 1.34 -23.96
C SER A 396 16.71 1.56 -22.77
N ALA A 397 16.22 2.13 -21.68
CA ALA A 397 17.03 2.35 -20.47
C ALA A 397 17.40 1.02 -19.77
N ILE A 398 16.48 0.05 -19.73
CA ILE A 398 16.75 -1.31 -19.20
C ILE A 398 17.78 -2.01 -20.10
N GLU A 399 17.57 -1.98 -21.41
CA GLU A 399 18.42 -2.65 -22.42
C GLU A 399 19.82 -2.04 -22.54
N ALA A 400 20.02 -0.79 -22.11
CA ALA A 400 21.33 -0.14 -22.11
C ALA A 400 22.30 -0.77 -21.08
N ALA A 401 21.80 -1.47 -20.06
CA ALA A 401 22.62 -2.12 -19.07
C ALA A 401 23.14 -3.50 -19.53
N PRO A 402 24.37 -3.90 -19.19
CA PRO A 402 24.83 -5.25 -19.46
C PRO A 402 23.99 -6.28 -18.66
N HIS A 403 23.77 -7.45 -19.26
CA HIS A 403 22.98 -8.54 -18.67
C HIS A 403 21.54 -8.12 -18.29
N HIS A 404 20.90 -7.34 -19.16
CA HIS A 404 19.49 -6.99 -19.02
C HIS A 404 18.57 -8.20 -19.29
N PRO A 405 17.37 -8.24 -18.70
CA PRO A 405 16.35 -9.25 -19.05
C PRO A 405 15.81 -9.01 -20.46
N ASP A 406 15.11 -10.00 -21.00
CA ASP A 406 14.28 -9.78 -22.19
C ASP A 406 13.18 -8.75 -21.88
N VAL A 407 13.01 -7.74 -22.74
CA VAL A 407 12.04 -6.66 -22.55
C VAL A 407 11.06 -6.61 -23.72
N HIS A 408 9.76 -6.55 -23.41
CA HIS A 408 8.70 -6.32 -24.39
C HIS A 408 7.91 -5.08 -24.03
N VAL A 409 7.50 -4.31 -25.04
CA VAL A 409 6.65 -3.13 -24.87
C VAL A 409 5.31 -3.38 -25.55
N ALA A 410 4.23 -3.16 -24.82
CA ALA A 410 2.87 -3.23 -25.33
C ALA A 410 2.31 -1.84 -25.61
N GLY A 411 1.56 -1.70 -26.70
CA GLY A 411 0.80 -0.49 -27.07
C GLY A 411 -0.60 -0.42 -26.44
N SER A 412 -1.09 -1.51 -25.86
CA SER A 412 -2.36 -1.58 -25.12
C SER A 412 -2.30 -2.66 -24.04
N LEU A 413 -3.27 -2.66 -23.10
CA LEU A 413 -3.38 -3.74 -22.12
C LEU A 413 -3.81 -5.07 -22.75
N ASP A 414 -4.58 -5.04 -23.84
CA ASP A 414 -4.87 -6.24 -24.62
C ASP A 414 -3.61 -6.81 -25.27
N GLN A 415 -2.79 -5.97 -25.89
CA GLN A 415 -1.53 -6.42 -26.45
C GLN A 415 -0.58 -6.93 -25.37
N LEU A 416 -0.57 -6.31 -24.18
CA LEU A 416 0.19 -6.80 -23.03
C LEU A 416 -0.26 -8.22 -22.66
N ALA A 417 -1.56 -8.46 -22.57
CA ALA A 417 -2.11 -9.77 -22.26
C ALA A 417 -1.78 -10.80 -23.36
N ASP A 418 -1.82 -10.41 -24.64
CA ASP A 418 -1.39 -11.27 -25.75
C ASP A 418 0.11 -11.60 -25.69
N GLN A 419 0.95 -10.62 -25.33
CA GLN A 419 2.38 -10.85 -25.12
C GLN A 419 2.61 -11.79 -23.94
N VAL A 420 1.90 -11.62 -22.82
CA VAL A 420 1.96 -12.56 -21.69
C VAL A 420 1.66 -13.98 -22.16
N VAL A 421 0.60 -14.19 -22.96
CA VAL A 421 0.28 -15.51 -23.54
C VAL A 421 1.44 -16.06 -24.37
N ALA A 422 2.07 -15.23 -25.19
CA ALA A 422 3.11 -15.65 -26.12
C ALA A 422 4.46 -16.00 -25.46
N VAL A 423 4.86 -15.28 -24.40
CA VAL A 423 6.23 -15.38 -23.85
C VAL A 423 6.33 -15.96 -22.43
N SER A 424 5.20 -16.02 -21.70
CA SER A 424 5.16 -16.68 -20.39
C SER A 424 4.95 -18.18 -20.50
N ARG A 425 5.31 -18.94 -19.47
CA ARG A 425 5.19 -20.41 -19.41
C ARG A 425 4.61 -20.85 -18.04
N PRO A 426 4.01 -22.05 -17.94
CA PRO A 426 3.65 -22.63 -16.64
C PRO A 426 4.83 -22.57 -15.65
N GLY A 427 4.54 -22.28 -14.39
CA GLY A 427 5.55 -22.03 -13.35
C GLY A 427 6.00 -20.57 -13.24
N ASP A 428 5.66 -19.68 -14.19
CA ASP A 428 5.99 -18.26 -14.06
C ASP A 428 5.18 -17.59 -12.93
N LEU A 429 5.89 -16.76 -12.16
CA LEU A 429 5.30 -15.75 -11.28
C LEU A 429 5.17 -14.43 -12.05
N LEU A 430 3.94 -14.12 -12.45
CA LEU A 430 3.57 -12.91 -13.18
C LEU A 430 3.20 -11.81 -12.17
N LEU A 431 4.09 -10.81 -12.02
CA LEU A 431 3.86 -9.67 -11.13
C LEU A 431 3.35 -8.46 -11.90
N ALA A 432 2.05 -8.21 -11.84
CA ALA A 432 1.44 -6.97 -12.32
C ALA A 432 1.67 -5.85 -11.32
N MET A 433 2.52 -4.88 -11.68
CA MET A 433 2.94 -3.78 -10.80
C MET A 433 2.55 -2.43 -11.39
N GLY A 434 1.85 -1.62 -10.60
CA GLY A 434 1.55 -0.22 -10.92
C GLY A 434 0.30 0.33 -10.22
N ALA A 435 0.23 1.66 -10.10
CA ALA A 435 -0.92 2.36 -9.50
C ALA A 435 -2.05 2.68 -10.50
N GLY A 436 -1.86 2.35 -11.79
CA GLY A 436 -2.81 2.60 -12.86
C GLY A 436 -3.89 1.50 -12.99
N ASN A 437 -4.17 1.11 -14.22
CA ASN A 437 -5.19 0.11 -14.57
C ASN A 437 -4.62 -1.26 -14.93
N VAL A 438 -3.32 -1.50 -14.69
CA VAL A 438 -2.67 -2.81 -14.93
C VAL A 438 -3.30 -3.96 -14.12
N ASN A 439 -3.94 -3.66 -12.99
CA ASN A 439 -4.69 -4.64 -12.21
C ASN A 439 -5.84 -5.32 -12.98
N SER A 440 -6.34 -4.69 -14.06
CA SER A 440 -7.34 -5.28 -14.96
C SER A 440 -6.79 -6.45 -15.79
N LEU A 441 -5.47 -6.62 -15.84
CA LEU A 441 -4.81 -7.69 -16.58
C LEU A 441 -5.33 -9.08 -16.18
N TRP A 442 -5.64 -9.31 -14.91
CA TRP A 442 -6.23 -10.58 -14.47
C TRP A 442 -7.49 -10.94 -15.25
N GLY A 443 -8.42 -10.00 -15.42
CA GLY A 443 -9.65 -10.22 -16.18
C GLY A 443 -9.36 -10.46 -17.66
N LEU A 444 -8.37 -9.76 -18.23
CA LEU A 444 -7.94 -9.93 -19.62
C LEU A 444 -7.29 -11.29 -19.88
N LEU A 445 -6.54 -11.83 -18.92
CA LEU A 445 -5.93 -13.16 -19.02
C LEU A 445 -6.99 -14.26 -18.92
N GLN A 446 -8.00 -14.10 -18.08
CA GLN A 446 -9.08 -15.08 -17.93
C GLN A 446 -9.85 -15.35 -19.23
N THR A 447 -9.87 -14.40 -20.17
CA THR A 447 -10.52 -14.58 -21.49
C THR A 447 -9.58 -15.16 -22.55
N ARG A 448 -8.30 -15.39 -22.24
CA ARG A 448 -7.28 -15.89 -23.18
C ARG A 448 -7.00 -17.37 -22.90
N THR A 449 -7.15 -18.20 -23.93
CA THR A 449 -6.69 -19.60 -23.94
C THR A 449 -5.37 -19.70 -24.68
N THR A 450 -4.38 -20.38 -24.11
CA THR A 450 -3.30 -20.92 -24.95
C THR A 450 -3.87 -22.14 -25.65
N ASP A 451 -3.89 -22.18 -26.98
CA ASP A 451 -4.13 -23.44 -27.69
C ASP A 451 -2.97 -24.39 -27.34
N GLU A 452 -3.19 -25.29 -26.38
CA GLU A 452 -2.36 -26.49 -26.27
C GLU A 452 -2.63 -27.36 -27.51
N HIS A 453 -1.55 -27.81 -28.15
CA HIS A 453 -1.59 -28.69 -29.32
C HIS A 453 -2.58 -29.86 -29.13
N PRO A 454 -3.40 -30.22 -30.14
CA PRO A 454 -4.19 -31.44 -30.08
C PRO A 454 -3.26 -32.63 -30.28
N GLY A 455 -2.92 -33.36 -29.21
CA GLY A 455 -1.95 -34.44 -29.36
C GLY A 455 -1.63 -35.27 -28.12
N SER A 456 -2.61 -35.65 -27.32
CA SER A 456 -2.51 -36.92 -26.58
C SER A 456 -3.90 -37.54 -26.39
N ASP A 457 -4.31 -38.31 -27.40
CA ASP A 457 -5.36 -39.31 -27.25
C ASP A 457 -4.91 -40.34 -26.22
N HIS A 458 -5.43 -40.25 -25.00
CA HIS A 458 -5.56 -41.40 -24.13
C HIS A 458 -6.98 -41.97 -24.29
N PRO A 459 -7.14 -43.23 -24.72
CA PRO A 459 -8.47 -43.81 -24.85
C PRO A 459 -9.07 -44.02 -23.45
N PRO A 460 -10.41 -43.96 -23.32
CA PRO A 460 -11.07 -44.18 -22.04
C PRO A 460 -10.90 -45.64 -21.62
N VAL A 461 -10.35 -45.84 -20.42
CA VAL A 461 -10.39 -47.15 -19.75
C VAL A 461 -11.85 -47.40 -19.35
N ALA A 462 -12.42 -48.46 -19.92
CA ALA A 462 -13.75 -48.95 -19.58
C ALA A 462 -13.71 -49.94 -18.40
N ALA A 463 -14.73 -49.80 -17.54
CA ALA A 463 -15.18 -50.66 -16.43
C ALA A 463 -14.30 -50.74 -15.17
#